data_AF-A0A7V9DLY4-F1
#
_entry.id   AF-A0A7V9DLY4-F1
#
_cell.length_a   1.000
_cell.length_b   1.000
_cell.length_c   1.000
_cell.angle_alpha   90.00
_cell.angle_beta   90.00
_cell.angle_gamma   90.00
#
_symmetry.space_group_name_H-M   'P 1'
#
loop_
_entity.id
_entity.type
_entity.pdbx_description
1 polymer ?
#
loop_
_entity_poly.entity_id
_entity_poly.type
_entity_poly.pdbx_seq_one_letter_code
_entity_poly.pdbx_strand_id
1 'polypeptide(L)' 'EATLWNDITQGVIYAPGYTIMGGTSNVMRNIIGERLLGLPREPR' A
#
# COMPACT_ATOMS: atom_id res chain seq x y z
N GLU A 1 -10.37 -30.56 4.07
CA GLU A 1 -9.22 -29.64 4.16
C GLU A 1 -9.52 -28.58 5.21
N ALA A 2 -8.53 -28.16 5.98
CA ALA A 2 -8.75 -27.14 7.01
C ALA A 2 -8.99 -25.79 6.33
N THR A 3 -10.14 -25.14 6.60
CA THR A 3 -10.63 -23.94 5.91
C THR A 3 -9.63 -22.76 5.86
N LEU A 4 -8.63 -22.75 6.75
CA LEU A 4 -7.65 -21.67 6.89
C LEU A 4 -6.29 -21.95 6.21
N TRP A 5 -6.02 -23.18 5.79
CA TRP A 5 -4.75 -23.56 5.17
C TRP A 5 -4.90 -23.63 3.65
N ASN A 6 -5.29 -22.51 3.04
CA ASN A 6 -5.37 -22.34 1.58
C ASN A 6 -4.74 -21.01 1.14
N ASP A 7 -4.40 -20.92 -0.15
CA ASP A 7 -3.67 -19.77 -0.73
C ASP A 7 -4.42 -18.44 -0.59
N ILE A 8 -5.76 -18.47 -0.66
CA ILE A 8 -6.58 -17.27 -0.48
C ILE A 8 -6.41 -16.73 0.94
N THR A 9 -6.47 -17.59 1.94
CA THR A 9 -6.31 -17.21 3.35
C THR A 9 -4.91 -16.63 3.60
N GLN A 10 -3.88 -17.25 3.04
CA GLN A 10 -2.51 -16.73 3.12
C GLN A 10 -2.37 -15.36 2.46
N GLY A 11 -2.94 -15.19 1.26
CA GLY A 11 -2.90 -13.94 0.51
C GLY A 11 -3.60 -12.79 1.24
N VAL A 12 -4.77 -13.05 1.84
CA VAL A 12 -5.52 -12.03 2.60
C VAL A 12 -4.75 -11.59 3.85
N ILE A 13 -4.15 -12.53 4.59
CA ILE A 13 -3.37 -12.21 5.79
C ILE A 13 -2.09 -11.43 5.43
N TYR A 14 -1.47 -11.73 4.28
CA TYR A 14 -0.29 -11.01 3.81
C TYR A 14 -0.61 -9.65 3.17
N ALA A 15 -1.83 -9.46 2.64
CA ALA A 15 -2.22 -8.29 1.87
C ALA A 15 -1.88 -6.92 2.50
N PRO A 16 -2.03 -6.70 3.82
CA PRO A 16 -1.66 -5.42 4.45
C PRO A 16 -0.18 -5.06 4.28
N GLY A 17 0.72 -6.05 4.15
CA GLY A 17 2.15 -5.82 3.94
C GLY A 17 2.45 -5.04 2.66
N TYR A 18 1.64 -5.21 1.60
CA TYR A 18 1.79 -4.47 0.34
C TYR A 18 1.54 -2.96 0.49
N THR A 19 0.84 -2.51 1.54
CA THR A 19 0.59 -1.08 1.77
C THR A 19 1.82 -0.33 2.30
N ILE A 20 2.86 -1.07 2.70
CA ILE A 20 4.13 -0.57 3.24
C ILE A 20 5.28 -0.90 2.30
N MET A 21 5.27 -2.11 1.73
CA MET A 21 6.32 -2.58 0.82
C MET A 21 6.34 -1.73 -0.46
N GLY A 22 7.51 -1.14 -0.76
CA GLY A 22 7.65 -0.25 -1.92
C GLY A 22 7.21 1.20 -1.66
N GLY A 23 6.87 1.54 -0.42
CA GLY A 23 6.44 2.88 -0.01
C GLY A 23 5.04 2.86 0.59
N THR A 24 4.83 3.64 1.65
CA THR A 24 3.51 3.70 2.28
C THR A 24 2.50 4.35 1.34
N SER A 25 1.22 3.98 1.48
CA SER A 25 0.15 4.61 0.69
C SER A 25 0.12 6.14 0.81
N ASN A 26 0.54 6.69 1.95
CA ASN A 26 0.63 8.14 2.16
C ASN A 26 1.74 8.75 1.30
N VAL A 27 2.95 8.16 1.32
CA VAL A 27 4.07 8.62 0.49
C VAL A 27 3.72 8.53 -1.00
N MET A 28 3.07 7.44 -1.43
CA MET A 28 2.66 7.28 -2.83
C MET A 28 1.63 8.33 -3.25
N ARG A 29 0.66 8.65 -2.40
CA ARG A 29 -0.30 9.74 -2.65
C ARG A 29 0.39 11.10 -2.74
N ASN A 30 1.38 11.36 -1.88
CA ASN A 30 2.17 12.60 -1.94
C ASN A 30 2.97 12.69 -3.24
N ILE A 31 3.61 11.59 -3.67
CA ILE A 31 4.34 11.52 -4.95
C ILE A 31 3.40 11.83 -6.12
N ILE A 32 2.20 11.23 -6.14
CA ILE A 32 1.20 11.52 -7.17
C ILE A 32 0.79 13.00 -7.12
N GLY A 33 0.52 13.54 -5.92
CA GLY A 33 0.18 14.95 -5.74
C GLY A 33 1.26 15.89 -6.27
N GLU A 34 2.51 15.71 -5.82
CA GLU A 34 3.63 16.59 -6.17
C GLU A 34 4.12 16.41 -7.61
N ARG A 35 4.30 15.16 -8.06
CA ARG A 35 4.99 14.86 -9.33
C ARG A 35 4.05 14.70 -10.51
N LEU A 36 2.86 14.13 -10.30
CA LEU A 36 1.91 13.92 -11.39
C LEU A 36 0.93 15.08 -11.49
N LEU A 37 0.41 15.57 -10.36
CA LEU A 37 -0.63 16.59 -10.32
C LEU A 37 -0.10 18.02 -10.09
N GLY A 38 1.19 18.19 -9.78
CA GLY A 38 1.82 19.51 -9.56
C GLY A 38 1.31 20.25 -8.33
N LEU A 39 0.76 19.53 -7.34
CA LEU A 39 0.29 20.11 -6.09
C LEU A 39 1.46 20.58 -5.23
N PRO A 40 1.27 21.61 -4.39
CA PRO A 40 2.27 21.99 -3.40
C PRO A 40 2.66 20.81 -2.51
N ARG A 41 3.95 20.76 -2.19
CA ARG A 41 4.52 19.73 -1.31
C ARG A 41 3.92 19.78 0.08
N GLU A 42 3.76 18.61 0.70
CA GLU A 42 3.25 18.52 2.07
C GLU A 42 4.13 19.32 3.07
N PRO A 43 3.53 19.98 4.08
CA PRO A 43 4.29 20.58 5.16
C PRO A 43 5.15 19.53 5.87
N ARG A 44 6.41 19.87 6.15
CA ARG A 44 7.38 18.96 6.79
C ARG A 44 7.47 19.19 8.29
#